data_AF-A0AAD9KZ26-F1
#
_entry.id   AF-A0AAD9KZ26-F1
#
_cell.length_a   1.000
_cell.length_b   1.000
_cell.length_c   1.000
_cell.angle_alpha   90.00
_cell.angle_beta   90.00
_cell.angle_gamma   90.00
#
_symmetry.space_group_name_H-M   'P 1'
#
loop_
_entity.id
_entity.type
_entity.pdbx_description
1 polymer ?
#
loop_
_entity_poly.entity_id
_entity_poly.type
_entity_poly.pdbx_seq_one_letter_code
_entity_poly.pdbx_strand_id
1 'polypeptide(L)' 'MRQLESVQGRLIKQSLGLSKLSHNTSLLKALNIEKIEDIVNRNVLSLYNRIFKVESPARRLMKYFL' A
#
# COMPACT_ATOMS: atom_id res chain seq x y z
N MET A 1 -1.00 -9.12 -1.04
CA MET A 1 -1.06 -8.25 0.16
C MET A 1 -0.48 -8.91 1.41
N ARG A 2 -1.00 -10.06 1.88
CA ARG A 2 -0.53 -10.70 3.14
C ARG A 2 0.99 -10.88 3.27
N GLN A 3 1.69 -11.25 2.20
CA GLN A 3 3.15 -11.39 2.24
C GLN A 3 3.87 -10.06 2.45
N LEU A 4 3.44 -8.98 1.78
CA LEU A 4 3.99 -7.63 1.93
C LEU A 4 3.78 -7.09 3.35
N GLU A 5 2.59 -7.28 3.94
CA GLU A 5 2.32 -6.88 5.33
C GLU A 5 3.17 -7.69 6.34
N SER A 6 3.38 -8.98 6.07
CA SER A 6 4.24 -9.83 6.90
C SER A 6 5.70 -9.36 6.85
N VAL A 7 6.18 -8.98 5.66
CA VAL A 7 7.53 -8.41 5.47
C VAL A 7 7.63 -7.05 6.15
N GLN A 8 6.67 -6.14 5.97
CA GLN A 8 6.62 -4.84 6.65
C GLN A 8 6.74 -5.00 8.16
N GLY A 9 5.90 -5.85 8.75
CA GLY A 9 5.92 -6.10 10.18
C GLY A 9 7.24 -6.74 10.65
N ARG A 10 7.82 -7.65 9.87
CA ARG A 10 9.11 -8.26 10.20
C ARG A 10 10.24 -7.24 10.19
N LEU A 11 10.30 -6.38 9.18
CA LEU A 11 11.33 -5.34 9.07
C LEU A 11 11.24 -4.37 10.26
N ILE A 12 10.04 -3.89 10.58
CA ILE A 12 9.84 -2.95 11.69
C ILE A 12 10.21 -3.61 13.03
N LYS A 13 9.78 -4.86 13.25
CA LYS A 13 10.18 -5.61 14.46
C LYS A 13 11.68 -5.80 14.55
N GLN A 14 12.33 -6.16 13.45
CA GLN A 14 13.78 -6.34 13.40
C GLN A 14 14.51 -5.04 13.70
N SER A 15 14.04 -3.91 13.16
CA SER A 15 14.59 -2.57 13.44
C SER A 15 14.43 -2.16 14.90
N LEU A 16 13.40 -2.66 15.59
CA LEU A 16 13.12 -2.34 17.00
C LEU A 16 13.59 -3.41 17.99
N GLY A 17 14.24 -4.48 17.53
CA GLY A 17 14.64 -5.60 18.39
C GLY A 17 13.47 -6.40 18.98
N LEU A 18 12.27 -6.30 18.39
CA LEU A 18 11.06 -6.97 18.87
C LEU A 18 10.96 -8.41 18.35
N SER A 19 10.43 -9.30 19.19
CA SER A 19 10.22 -10.70 18.82
C SER A 19 9.13 -10.86 17.75
N LYS A 20 9.16 -11.99 17.04
CA LYS A 20 8.22 -12.34 15.97
C LYS A 20 6.75 -12.34 16.43
N LEU A 21 6.50 -12.55 17.73
CA LEU A 21 5.16 -12.70 18.33
C LEU A 21 4.41 -11.38 18.55
N SER A 22 5.06 -10.21 18.42
CA SER A 22 4.35 -8.93 18.54
C SER A 22 3.26 -8.80 17.46
N HIS A 23 2.08 -8.26 17.77
CA HIS A 23 1.07 -8.06 16.73
C HIS A 23 1.45 -6.90 15.82
N ASN A 24 1.66 -7.18 14.52
CA ASN A 24 2.06 -6.17 13.52
C ASN A 24 1.10 -4.98 13.49
N THR A 25 -0.21 -5.22 13.53
CA THR A 25 -1.23 -4.16 13.42
C THR A 25 -1.16 -3.16 14.57
N SER A 26 -1.01 -3.64 15.80
CA SER A 26 -0.89 -2.75 16.98
C SER A 26 0.42 -1.97 16.95
N LEU A 27 1.51 -2.60 16.49
CA LEU A 27 2.82 -1.96 16.36
C LEU A 27 2.79 -0.84 15.31
N LEU A 28 2.22 -1.11 14.13
CA LEU A 28 2.05 -0.11 13.07
C LEU A 28 1.23 1.08 13.56
N LYS A 29 0.11 0.82 14.26
CA LYS A 29 -0.74 1.87 14.84
C LYS A 29 0.01 2.70 15.89
N ALA A 30 0.78 2.05 16.76
CA ALA A 30 1.55 2.74 17.81
C ALA A 30 2.65 3.64 17.22
N LEU A 31 3.26 3.22 16.12
CA LEU A 31 4.30 3.99 15.43
C LEU A 31 3.75 5.00 14.42
N ASN A 32 2.42 5.10 14.29
CA ASN A 32 1.75 5.87 13.25
C ASN A 32 2.26 5.55 11.83
N ILE A 33 2.57 4.26 11.59
CA ILE A 33 3.00 3.76 10.29
C ILE A 33 1.79 3.17 9.58
N GLU A 34 1.56 3.62 8.36
CA GLU A 34 0.49 3.13 7.53
C GLU A 34 0.80 1.76 6.93
N LYS A 35 -0.22 0.94 6.70
CA LYS A 35 -0.02 -0.35 6.03
C LYS A 35 0.33 -0.11 4.57
N ILE A 36 1.19 -0.98 4.03
CA ILE A 36 1.51 -0.96 2.59
C ILE A 36 0.24 -1.06 1.74
N GLU A 37 -0.75 -1.81 2.20
CA GLU A 37 -2.03 -1.95 1.50
C GLU A 37 -2.74 -0.63 1.25
N ASP A 38 -2.86 0.20 2.28
CA ASP A 38 -3.56 1.47 2.21
C ASP A 38 -2.83 2.45 1.28
N ILE A 39 -1.49 2.43 1.30
CA ILE A 39 -0.64 3.23 0.41
C ILE A 39 -0.83 2.80 -1.06
N VAL A 40 -0.77 1.50 -1.33
CA VAL A 40 -0.95 0.97 -2.70
C VAL A 40 -2.34 1.32 -3.22
N ASN A 41 -3.38 1.10 -2.43
CA ASN A 41 -4.76 1.40 -2.82
C ASN A 41 -4.94 2.89 -3.14
N ARG A 42 -4.43 3.79 -2.30
CA ARG A 42 -4.50 5.23 -2.55
C ARG A 42 -3.76 5.64 -3.82
N ASN A 43 -2.58 5.06 -4.05
CA ASN A 43 -1.78 5.35 -5.23
C ASN A 43 -2.45 4.85 -6.51
N VAL A 44 -3.07 3.67 -6.48
CA VAL A 44 -3.83 3.12 -7.60
C VAL A 44 -5.04 4.01 -7.91
N LEU A 45 -5.83 4.39 -6.90
CA LEU A 45 -6.97 5.30 -7.09
C LEU A 45 -6.53 6.66 -7.64
N SER A 46 -5.44 7.22 -7.11
CA SER A 46 -4.85 8.47 -7.60
C SER A 46 -4.35 8.36 -9.04
N LEU A 47 -3.70 7.25 -9.39
CA LEU A 47 -3.25 6.99 -10.76
C LEU A 47 -4.44 6.85 -11.71
N TYR A 48 -5.44 6.06 -11.34
CA TYR A 48 -6.66 5.88 -12.10
C TYR A 48 -7.32 7.24 -12.40
N ASN A 49 -7.54 8.05 -11.36
CA ASN A 49 -8.12 9.39 -11.51
C ASN A 49 -7.31 10.29 -12.46
N ARG A 50 -5.97 10.24 -12.37
CA ARG A 50 -5.08 11.01 -13.26
C ARG A 50 -5.16 10.55 -14.72
N ILE A 51 -5.24 9.24 -14.96
CA ILE A 51 -5.39 8.70 -16.31
C ILE A 51 -6.68 9.23 -16.96
N PHE A 52 -7.79 9.29 -16.23
CA PHE A 52 -9.05 9.81 -16.78
C PHE A 52 -9.03 11.32 -17.07
N LYS A 53 -8.23 12.08 -16.33
CA LYS A 53 -8.14 13.54 -16.49
C LYS A 53 -7.28 13.97 -17.68
N VAL A 54 -6.25 13.21 -18.04
CA VAL A 54 -5.27 13.59 -19.07
C VAL A 54 -5.54 12.86 -20.38
N GLU A 55 -5.54 13.59 -21.49
CA GLU A 55 -5.56 12.98 -22.82
C GLU A 55 -4.30 12.16 -23.07
N SER A 56 -4.45 10.84 -22.99
CA SER A 56 -3.36 9.89 -23.14
C SER A 56 -3.86 8.62 -23.84
N PRO A 57 -2.96 7.85 -24.50
CA PRO A 57 -3.30 6.53 -25.01
C PRO A 57 -3.87 5.61 -23.92
N ALA A 58 -3.34 5.71 -22.69
CA ALA A 58 -3.88 5.00 -21.53
C ALA A 58 -5.35 5.36 -21.26
N ARG A 59 -5.73 6.64 -21.31
CA ARG A 59 -7.13 7.07 -21.18
C ARG A 59 -8.02 6.45 -22.27
N ARG A 60 -7.55 6.43 -23.52
CA ARG A 60 -8.30 5.86 -24.65
C ARG A 60 -8.52 4.36 -24.48
N LEU A 61 -7.48 3.64 -24.08
CA LEU A 61 -7.58 2.21 -23.76
C LEU A 61 -8.55 1.98 -22.60
N MET A 62 -8.41 2.71 -21.49
CA MET A 62 -9.32 2.55 -20.35
C MET A 62 -10.78 2.83 -20.73
N LYS A 63 -11.05 3.88 -21.52
CA LYS A 63 -12.41 4.17 -22.03
C LYS A 63 -12.95 3.11 -23.00
N TYR A 64 -12.09 2.33 -23.64
CA TYR A 64 -12.50 1.26 -24.54
C TYR A 64 -12.88 -0.02 -23.76
N PHE A 65 -12.19 -0.28 -22.64
CA PHE A 65 -12.42 -1.48 -21.82
C PHE A 65 -13.47 -1.29 -20.70
N LEU A 66 -13.83 -0.04 -20.35
CA LEU A 66 -14.92 0.31 -19.43
C LEU A 66 -16.21 0.64 -20.19
#